data_AF-A0A358DZ98-F1
#
_entry.id   AF-A0A358DZ98-F1
#
_cell.length_a   1.000
_cell.length_b   1.000
_cell.length_c   1.000
_cell.angle_alpha   90.00
_cell.angle_beta   90.00
_cell.angle_gamma   90.00
#
_symmetry.space_group_name_H-M   'P 1'
#
loop_
_entity.id
_entity.type
_entity.pdbx_description
1 polymer ?
#
loop_
_entity_poly.entity_id
_entity_poly.type
_entity_poly.pdbx_seq_one_letter_code
_entity_poly.pdbx_strand_id
1 'polypeptide(L)'
;MKRLMASLLFIMAFNANAVCPTGTTFDLITKVNWGCMFPITIGGLTLFGNGDDADSGVSSPVCECFSEGSAKFGLKIGFWEPARVIDTVKDAYCMMPLGIELPIAQPFVQDGSHTTAKVRQTSVQTHYYIYPVLALLDIYADVPCLKYDEGGDVDIALITEVLPFWQNDMLAMIVNPEAVLFANPAAQLACLADAAAATAGRPLDPLYWCLGSWGTMFPLAGAASSGDMIEAHALLAMRTLQLMARGGALKEYSDSGCSQRFAPIITKSKYRMHMLSPSRSACFKPGATVMTWGNALSFSDNHMWMVFRKVNCCGF
;
A
#
# COMPACT_ATOMS: atom_id res chain seq x y z
N MET A 1 -28.24 -48.71 37.90
CA MET A 1 -26.99 -47.99 38.21
C MET A 1 -26.26 -47.73 36.90
N LYS A 2 -26.15 -46.45 36.52
CA LYS A 2 -25.58 -45.95 35.25
C LYS A 2 -24.06 -46.20 35.23
N ARG A 3 -23.50 -46.72 34.13
CA ARG A 3 -22.05 -46.68 33.87
C ARG A 3 -21.81 -45.87 32.59
N LEU A 4 -21.07 -44.79 32.76
CA LEU A 4 -20.79 -43.74 31.78
C LEU A 4 -19.91 -44.24 30.63
N MET A 5 -20.31 -43.89 29.40
CA MET A 5 -19.39 -43.69 28.28
C MET A 5 -18.50 -42.48 28.57
N ALA A 6 -17.19 -42.63 28.40
CA ALA A 6 -16.26 -41.51 28.29
C ALA A 6 -15.45 -41.69 27.00
N SER A 7 -15.95 -41.13 25.90
CA SER A 7 -15.19 -40.94 24.68
C SER A 7 -14.29 -39.71 24.86
N LEU A 8 -12.98 -39.92 24.98
CA LEU A 8 -12.00 -38.83 24.91
C LEU A 8 -11.94 -38.31 23.46
N LEU A 9 -12.51 -37.13 23.22
CA LEU A 9 -12.21 -36.34 22.03
C LEU A 9 -10.84 -35.68 22.25
N PHE A 10 -9.80 -36.18 21.59
CA PHE A 10 -8.50 -35.53 21.54
C PHE A 10 -8.62 -34.32 20.60
N ILE A 11 -8.81 -33.12 21.17
CA ILE A 11 -8.78 -31.87 20.41
C ILE A 11 -7.31 -31.62 20.05
N MET A 12 -6.91 -32.00 18.83
CA MET A 12 -5.69 -31.46 18.24
C MET A 12 -5.89 -29.96 18.04
N ALA A 13 -5.31 -29.16 18.92
CA ALA A 13 -5.06 -27.75 18.63
C ALA A 13 -4.01 -27.72 17.51
N PHE A 14 -4.44 -27.50 16.27
CA PHE A 14 -3.55 -27.05 15.20
C PHE A 14 -3.09 -25.64 15.59
N ASN A 15 -1.87 -25.52 16.12
CA ASN A 15 -1.17 -24.25 16.09
C ASN A 15 -0.79 -24.01 14.62
N ALA A 16 -1.59 -23.22 13.92
CA ALA A 16 -1.16 -22.61 12.68
C ALA A 16 -0.12 -21.54 13.03
N ASN A 17 1.12 -21.96 13.22
CA ASN A 17 2.25 -21.05 13.20
C ASN A 17 2.31 -20.50 11.78
N ALA A 18 2.17 -19.19 11.63
CA ALA A 18 2.53 -18.57 10.37
C ALA A 18 4.04 -18.80 10.21
N VAL A 19 4.40 -19.46 9.11
CA VAL A 19 5.79 -19.74 8.79
C VAL A 19 6.24 -18.62 7.90
N CYS A 20 7.23 -17.85 8.34
CA CYS A 20 7.85 -16.85 7.49
C CYS A 20 8.30 -17.53 6.19
N PRO A 21 7.80 -17.11 5.01
CA PRO A 21 8.09 -17.81 3.76
C PRO A 21 9.60 -17.84 3.53
N THR A 22 10.20 -19.02 3.61
CA THR A 22 11.62 -19.21 3.36
C THR A 22 11.84 -19.38 1.86
N GLY A 23 12.72 -18.56 1.27
CA GLY A 23 13.12 -18.70 -0.13
C GLY A 23 12.37 -17.84 -1.17
N THR A 24 11.54 -16.87 -0.76
CA THR A 24 10.93 -15.88 -1.68
C THR A 24 11.84 -14.69 -2.01
N THR A 25 13.16 -14.86 -1.90
CA THR A 25 14.17 -13.83 -2.13
C THR A 25 14.08 -13.29 -3.55
N PHE A 26 13.75 -12.00 -3.68
CA PHE A 26 14.00 -11.13 -4.83
C PHE A 26 13.45 -11.53 -6.22
N ASP A 27 12.62 -12.57 -6.34
CA ASP A 27 11.84 -12.81 -7.56
C ASP A 27 10.59 -11.88 -7.63
N LEU A 28 10.77 -10.65 -7.18
CA LEU A 28 9.73 -9.62 -7.18
C LEU A 28 9.48 -9.14 -8.61
N ILE A 29 10.52 -9.10 -9.44
CA ILE A 29 10.46 -8.66 -10.84
C ILE A 29 9.47 -9.50 -11.66
N THR A 30 9.49 -10.83 -11.53
CA THR A 30 8.57 -11.69 -12.30
C THR A 30 7.15 -11.69 -11.71
N LYS A 31 7.03 -11.44 -10.40
CA LYS A 31 5.75 -11.36 -9.69
C LYS A 31 5.04 -10.03 -9.89
N VAL A 32 5.76 -8.96 -10.27
CA VAL A 32 5.16 -7.67 -10.62
C VAL A 32 4.12 -7.86 -11.72
N ASN A 33 2.91 -7.39 -11.47
CA ASN A 33 1.91 -7.25 -12.53
C ASN A 33 2.22 -6.00 -13.38
N TRP A 34 2.97 -6.20 -14.47
CA TRP A 34 3.34 -5.16 -15.43
C TRP A 34 2.14 -4.46 -16.09
N GLY A 35 0.97 -5.13 -16.12
CA GLY A 35 -0.27 -4.52 -16.58
C GLY A 35 -0.68 -3.28 -15.78
N CYS A 36 -0.25 -3.18 -14.51
CA CYS A 36 -0.56 -2.04 -13.64
C CYS A 36 0.15 -0.75 -14.06
N MET A 37 1.17 -0.83 -14.92
CA MET A 37 1.91 0.34 -15.41
C MET A 37 1.07 1.20 -16.37
N PHE A 38 0.08 0.58 -17.01
CA PHE A 38 -0.79 1.23 -17.97
C PHE A 38 -1.93 2.01 -17.30
N PRO A 39 -2.48 3.03 -17.98
CA PRO A 39 -2.08 3.54 -19.29
C PRO A 39 -0.75 4.31 -19.27
N ILE A 40 0.00 4.22 -20.37
CA ILE A 40 1.14 5.11 -20.63
C ILE A 40 0.66 6.20 -21.58
N THR A 41 0.73 7.45 -21.13
CA THR A 41 0.30 8.63 -21.88
C THR A 41 1.50 9.51 -22.21
N ILE A 42 1.58 10.00 -23.45
CA ILE A 42 2.54 11.01 -23.88
C ILE A 42 1.78 12.11 -24.61
N GLY A 43 1.88 13.35 -24.15
CA GLY A 43 1.20 14.48 -24.78
C GLY A 43 -0.32 14.30 -24.86
N GLY A 44 -0.93 13.68 -23.83
CA GLY A 44 -2.37 13.41 -23.78
C GLY A 44 -2.85 12.24 -24.66
N LEU A 45 -1.97 11.63 -25.45
CA LEU A 45 -2.27 10.41 -26.22
C LEU A 45 -1.91 9.19 -25.38
N THR A 46 -2.86 8.28 -25.20
CA THR A 46 -2.63 6.95 -24.61
C THR A 46 -1.97 6.07 -25.66
N LEU A 47 -0.70 5.73 -25.46
CA LEU A 47 0.05 4.87 -26.39
C LEU A 47 -0.27 3.39 -26.17
N PHE A 48 -0.47 3.00 -24.91
CA PHE A 48 -0.74 1.61 -24.51
C PHE A 48 -1.69 1.59 -23.30
N GLY A 49 -2.68 0.69 -23.33
CA GLY A 49 -3.72 0.53 -22.31
C GLY A 49 -5.09 1.08 -22.72
N ASN A 50 -6.14 0.72 -21.97
CA ASN A 50 -7.50 1.24 -22.22
C ASN A 50 -7.57 2.71 -21.80
N GLY A 51 -7.98 3.59 -22.71
CA GLY A 51 -8.16 5.03 -22.46
C GLY A 51 -9.29 5.39 -21.50
N ASP A 52 -10.07 4.39 -21.05
CA ASP A 52 -11.18 4.54 -20.11
C ASP A 52 -10.74 4.65 -18.64
N ASP A 53 -9.46 4.44 -18.36
CA ASP A 53 -8.90 4.84 -17.08
C ASP A 53 -8.96 6.37 -17.01
N ALA A 54 -10.01 6.89 -16.36
CA ALA A 54 -10.28 8.30 -16.03
C ALA A 54 -9.17 9.00 -15.20
N ASP A 55 -8.02 8.35 -15.10
CA ASP A 55 -6.82 8.72 -14.40
C ASP A 55 -5.74 9.26 -15.33
N SER A 56 -6.03 9.50 -16.61
CA SER A 56 -5.04 10.00 -17.57
C SER A 56 -4.38 11.30 -17.11
N GLY A 57 -4.98 12.09 -16.21
CA GLY A 57 -4.31 13.18 -15.45
C GLY A 57 -3.70 14.30 -16.29
N VAL A 58 -3.71 14.17 -17.62
CA VAL A 58 -3.12 15.08 -18.58
C VAL A 58 -4.25 15.97 -19.08
N SER A 59 -4.55 17.02 -18.32
CA SER A 59 -5.49 18.07 -18.75
C SER A 59 -4.96 18.91 -19.92
N SER A 60 -3.63 18.92 -20.12
CA SER A 60 -2.93 19.60 -21.21
C SER A 60 -1.80 18.72 -21.74
N PRO A 61 -1.71 18.51 -23.07
CA PRO A 61 -0.67 17.69 -23.69
C PRO A 61 0.73 18.30 -23.53
N VAL A 62 0.81 19.63 -23.45
CA VAL A 62 2.06 20.38 -23.32
C VAL A 62 2.23 20.82 -21.86
N CYS A 63 3.48 20.79 -21.40
CA CYS A 63 3.91 21.34 -20.12
C CYS A 63 4.95 22.44 -20.34
N GLU A 64 4.87 23.47 -19.50
CA GLU A 64 5.80 24.59 -19.44
C GLU A 64 6.42 24.59 -18.05
N CYS A 65 7.73 24.39 -17.99
CA CYS A 65 8.48 24.37 -16.74
C CYS A 65 9.51 25.48 -16.74
N PHE A 66 9.42 26.36 -15.74
CA PHE A 66 10.42 27.39 -15.51
C PHE A 66 11.54 26.82 -14.66
N SER A 67 12.73 26.73 -15.24
CA SER A 67 13.94 26.29 -14.54
C SER A 67 15.12 27.14 -14.97
N GLU A 68 15.93 27.58 -14.02
CA GLU A 68 17.20 28.30 -14.28
C GLU A 68 17.05 29.54 -15.19
N GLY A 69 15.96 30.30 -15.02
CA GLY A 69 15.72 31.54 -15.78
C GLY A 69 15.28 31.35 -17.23
N SER A 70 15.02 30.11 -17.66
CA SER A 70 14.47 29.79 -18.99
C SER A 70 13.17 28.98 -18.88
N ALA A 71 12.23 29.23 -19.80
CA ALA A 71 11.03 28.42 -19.96
C ALA A 71 11.37 27.21 -20.83
N LYS A 72 11.24 26.00 -20.27
CA LYS A 72 11.38 24.74 -20.99
C LYS A 72 9.98 24.22 -21.33
N PHE A 73 9.72 24.01 -22.61
CA PHE A 73 8.48 23.44 -23.11
C PHE A 73 8.70 21.98 -23.42
N GLY A 74 7.75 21.13 -23.02
CA GLY A 74 7.85 19.70 -23.17
C GLY A 74 6.49 19.02 -23.31
N LEU A 75 6.52 17.70 -23.45
CA LEU A 75 5.32 16.88 -23.45
C LEU A 75 5.11 16.26 -22.07
N LYS A 76 3.85 16.22 -21.63
CA LYS A 76 3.50 15.51 -20.39
C LYS A 76 3.56 14.01 -20.64
N ILE A 77 4.36 13.32 -19.83
CA ILE A 77 4.44 11.87 -19.79
C ILE A 77 3.78 11.40 -18.50
N GLY A 78 2.87 10.44 -18.62
CA GLY A 78 2.09 9.90 -17.52
C GLY A 78 2.10 8.38 -17.55
N PHE A 79 2.46 7.73 -16.45
CA PHE A 79 2.39 6.28 -16.30
C PHE A 79 2.45 5.88 -14.81
N TRP A 80 2.32 4.59 -14.52
CA TRP A 80 2.39 4.06 -13.16
C TRP A 80 3.70 3.34 -12.92
N GLU A 81 4.45 3.77 -11.92
CA GLU A 81 5.74 3.21 -11.58
C GLU A 81 5.63 2.26 -10.37
N PRO A 82 6.07 0.99 -10.49
CA PRO A 82 6.28 0.11 -9.33
C PRO A 82 7.46 0.60 -8.50
N ALA A 83 7.16 1.36 -7.44
CA ALA A 83 8.18 2.08 -6.70
C ALA A 83 8.50 1.46 -5.33
N ARG A 84 7.53 0.79 -4.70
CA ARG A 84 7.64 0.36 -3.29
C ARG A 84 7.02 -1.01 -3.10
N VAL A 85 7.59 -1.78 -2.19
CA VAL A 85 6.99 -3.01 -1.69
C VAL A 85 6.65 -2.81 -0.22
N ILE A 86 5.49 -3.30 0.19
CA ILE A 86 5.07 -3.31 1.59
C ILE A 86 4.65 -4.73 1.91
N ASP A 87 5.26 -5.35 2.91
CA ASP A 87 4.74 -6.59 3.46
C ASP A 87 3.93 -6.31 4.73
N THR A 88 3.02 -7.22 5.01
CA THR A 88 2.11 -7.18 6.15
C THR A 88 2.12 -8.57 6.75
N VAL A 89 2.80 -8.71 7.87
CA VAL A 89 3.12 -10.00 8.47
C VAL A 89 2.55 -10.09 9.87
N LYS A 90 2.07 -11.29 10.19
CA LYS A 90 1.65 -11.65 11.53
C LYS A 90 2.86 -11.93 12.42
N ASP A 91 3.87 -12.62 11.89
CA ASP A 91 5.07 -12.95 12.65
C ASP A 91 5.99 -11.73 12.72
N ALA A 92 6.34 -11.29 13.93
CA ALA A 92 7.22 -10.14 14.10
C ALA A 92 8.60 -10.40 13.46
N TYR A 93 9.16 -9.38 12.79
CA TYR A 93 10.44 -9.45 12.09
C TYR A 93 10.53 -10.46 10.95
N CYS A 94 9.40 -10.99 10.48
CA CYS A 94 9.36 -11.76 9.24
C CYS A 94 9.42 -10.82 8.03
N MET A 95 10.56 -10.80 7.33
CA MET A 95 10.76 -9.95 6.16
C MET A 95 10.46 -10.75 4.88
N MET A 96 9.22 -10.69 4.39
CA MET A 96 8.81 -11.55 3.27
C MET A 96 9.56 -11.33 1.96
N PRO A 97 9.88 -10.09 1.54
CA PRO A 97 10.66 -9.86 0.32
C PRO A 97 12.06 -10.47 0.37
N LEU A 98 12.62 -10.56 1.57
CA LEU A 98 13.95 -11.11 1.82
C LEU A 98 13.91 -12.60 2.17
N GLY A 99 12.74 -13.16 2.49
CA GLY A 99 12.58 -14.55 2.90
C GLY A 99 13.37 -14.92 4.16
N ILE A 100 13.64 -13.93 5.02
CA ILE A 100 14.36 -14.09 6.29
C ILE A 100 13.47 -13.67 7.44
N GLU A 101 13.63 -14.36 8.56
CA GLU A 101 13.11 -13.96 9.85
C GLU A 101 14.30 -13.45 10.67
N LEU A 102 14.24 -12.20 11.16
CA LEU A 102 15.31 -11.68 12.02
C LEU A 102 15.03 -12.13 13.46
N PRO A 103 15.94 -12.90 14.10
CA PRO A 103 15.73 -13.39 15.46
C PRO A 103 15.99 -12.29 16.49
N ILE A 104 15.17 -11.25 16.49
CA ILE A 104 15.28 -10.09 17.37
C ILE A 104 14.25 -10.22 18.48
N ALA A 105 14.72 -10.52 19.70
CA ALA A 105 13.87 -10.47 20.88
C ALA A 105 13.88 -9.04 21.47
N GLN A 106 12.78 -8.31 21.31
CA GLN A 106 12.59 -7.00 21.92
C GLN A 106 11.34 -6.99 22.83
N PRO A 107 11.43 -6.35 24.02
CA PRO A 107 10.25 -6.14 24.85
C PRO A 107 9.25 -5.25 24.10
N PHE A 108 7.95 -5.46 24.33
CA PHE A 108 6.83 -4.71 23.71
C PHE A 108 6.53 -5.01 22.24
N VAL A 109 7.28 -5.90 21.59
CA VAL A 109 6.91 -6.42 20.27
C VAL A 109 5.78 -7.44 20.43
N GLN A 110 4.69 -7.22 19.69
CA GLN A 110 3.56 -8.15 19.65
C GLN A 110 3.49 -8.79 18.27
N ASP A 111 3.34 -10.11 18.25
CA ASP A 111 2.92 -10.80 17.04
C ASP A 111 1.51 -10.33 16.66
N GLY A 112 1.26 -10.34 15.36
CA GLY A 112 -0.03 -10.09 14.79
C GLY A 112 -1.07 -11.13 15.24
N SER A 113 -2.33 -10.72 15.21
CA SER A 113 -3.45 -11.60 15.53
C SER A 113 -4.61 -11.30 14.60
N HIS A 114 -5.38 -12.33 14.26
CA HIS A 114 -6.63 -12.18 13.53
C HIS A 114 -7.74 -12.80 14.37
N THR A 115 -8.70 -11.97 14.80
CA THR A 115 -9.82 -12.41 15.63
C THR A 115 -11.11 -12.47 14.80
N THR A 116 -11.80 -13.61 14.86
CA THR A 116 -13.08 -13.83 14.15
C THR A 116 -14.31 -13.73 15.07
N ALA A 117 -14.12 -13.28 16.32
CA ALA A 117 -15.18 -13.09 17.29
C ALA A 117 -16.10 -11.90 16.92
N LYS A 118 -17.01 -11.49 17.81
CA LYS A 118 -18.04 -10.44 17.58
C LYS A 118 -17.51 -9.13 16.96
N VAL A 119 -16.21 -8.85 17.09
CA VAL A 119 -15.50 -7.79 16.38
C VAL A 119 -14.37 -8.46 15.60
N ARG A 120 -14.37 -8.32 14.27
CA ARG A 120 -13.25 -8.78 13.42
C ARG A 120 -12.13 -7.76 13.52
N GLN A 121 -11.03 -8.15 14.18
CA GLN A 121 -9.86 -7.29 14.32
C GLN A 121 -8.62 -8.05 13.88
N THR A 122 -7.83 -7.40 13.03
CA THR A 122 -6.58 -7.90 12.48
C THR A 122 -5.46 -6.96 12.90
N SER A 123 -4.49 -7.48 13.64
CA SER A 123 -3.27 -6.77 14.01
C SER A 123 -2.10 -7.38 13.26
N VAL A 124 -1.27 -6.58 12.59
CA VAL A 124 -0.09 -7.06 11.83
C VAL A 124 1.07 -6.08 11.93
N GLN A 125 2.28 -6.58 11.73
CA GLN A 125 3.46 -5.77 11.48
C GLN A 125 3.61 -5.50 9.99
N THR A 126 4.27 -4.41 9.64
CA THR A 126 4.53 -4.04 8.25
C THR A 126 5.95 -3.57 8.08
N HIS A 127 6.57 -3.95 6.98
CA HIS A 127 7.84 -3.39 6.58
C HIS A 127 7.68 -2.68 5.24
N TYR A 128 8.31 -1.52 5.13
CA TYR A 128 8.26 -0.68 3.95
C TYR A 128 9.61 -0.70 3.25
N TYR A 129 9.60 -1.13 2.00
CA TYR A 129 10.79 -1.27 1.17
C TYR A 129 10.75 -0.27 0.02
N ILE A 130 11.86 0.44 -0.15
CA ILE A 130 12.16 1.18 -1.35
C ILE A 130 12.61 0.16 -2.39
N TYR A 131 11.81 -0.02 -3.45
CA TYR A 131 12.08 -1.04 -4.47
C TYR A 131 11.73 -0.47 -5.86
N PRO A 132 12.59 0.40 -6.42
CA PRO A 132 12.36 1.05 -7.70
C PRO A 132 12.64 0.06 -8.85
N VAL A 133 11.65 -0.77 -9.20
CA VAL A 133 11.84 -1.87 -10.18
C VAL A 133 12.35 -1.37 -11.53
N LEU A 134 11.89 -0.21 -11.97
CA LEU A 134 12.29 0.38 -13.25
C LEU A 134 13.77 0.79 -13.25
N ALA A 135 14.25 1.39 -12.17
CA ALA A 135 15.67 1.73 -12.02
C ALA A 135 16.55 0.47 -11.95
N LEU A 136 16.10 -0.58 -11.24
CA LEU A 136 16.85 -1.84 -11.12
C LEU A 136 17.01 -2.59 -12.46
N LEU A 137 16.02 -2.48 -13.34
CA LEU A 137 16.05 -3.11 -14.66
C LEU A 137 16.68 -2.21 -15.73
N ASP A 138 17.05 -0.97 -15.38
CA ASP A 138 17.48 0.05 -16.33
C ASP A 138 16.46 0.31 -17.46
N ILE A 139 15.18 0.05 -17.17
CA ILE A 139 14.08 0.26 -18.10
C ILE A 139 13.51 1.65 -17.78
N TYR A 140 13.59 2.58 -18.73
CA TYR A 140 13.20 4.00 -18.60
C TYR A 140 14.19 4.93 -17.89
N ALA A 141 15.46 4.54 -17.71
CA ALA A 141 16.52 5.47 -17.31
C ALA A 141 16.68 6.64 -18.32
N ASP A 142 16.37 6.38 -19.59
CA ASP A 142 16.39 7.39 -20.67
C ASP A 142 15.16 8.31 -20.68
N VAL A 143 14.16 8.09 -19.82
CA VAL A 143 13.02 9.02 -19.74
C VAL A 143 13.52 10.27 -19.02
N PRO A 144 13.61 11.45 -19.69
CA PRO A 144 14.33 12.63 -19.17
C PRO A 144 13.78 13.17 -17.84
N CYS A 145 12.59 12.72 -17.47
CA CYS A 145 11.81 13.20 -16.36
C CYS A 145 11.86 12.29 -15.11
N LEU A 146 12.38 11.07 -15.25
CA LEU A 146 12.57 10.12 -14.15
C LEU A 146 13.97 10.30 -13.58
N LYS A 147 14.09 11.22 -12.61
CA LYS A 147 15.33 11.37 -11.85
C LYS A 147 15.30 10.42 -10.66
N TYR A 148 16.11 9.37 -10.75
CA TYR A 148 16.36 8.42 -9.65
C TYR A 148 17.51 8.86 -8.72
N ASP A 149 18.06 10.06 -8.94
CA ASP A 149 19.27 10.62 -8.30
C ASP A 149 19.37 10.48 -6.76
N GLU A 150 18.26 10.25 -6.05
CA GLU A 150 18.20 10.09 -4.58
C GLU A 150 17.54 8.78 -4.10
N GLY A 151 17.21 7.82 -4.98
CA GLY A 151 16.40 6.66 -4.59
C GLY A 151 16.38 5.49 -5.57
N GLY A 152 17.47 5.26 -6.30
CA GLY A 152 17.67 4.11 -7.17
C GLY A 152 18.02 2.81 -6.45
N ASP A 153 18.37 2.89 -5.16
CA ASP A 153 18.80 1.73 -4.38
C ASP A 153 17.61 1.02 -3.70
N VAL A 154 17.77 -0.29 -3.51
CA VAL A 154 16.84 -1.07 -2.70
C VAL A 154 17.20 -0.88 -1.23
N ASP A 155 16.21 -0.45 -0.43
CA ASP A 155 16.41 -0.22 0.99
C ASP A 155 15.18 -0.59 1.82
N ILE A 156 15.40 -0.95 3.09
CA ILE A 156 14.38 -1.17 4.10
C ILE A 156 14.18 0.16 4.83
N ALA A 157 13.17 0.93 4.43
CA ALA A 157 12.95 2.27 4.97
C ALA A 157 12.05 2.30 6.22
N LEU A 158 11.31 1.24 6.52
CA LEU A 158 10.58 1.12 7.80
C LEU A 158 10.41 -0.33 8.25
N ILE A 159 10.53 -0.52 9.56
CA ILE A 159 10.17 -1.73 10.31
C ILE A 159 9.22 -1.27 11.42
N THR A 160 8.01 -1.81 11.53
CA THR A 160 7.03 -1.31 12.53
C THR A 160 7.19 -1.90 13.91
N GLU A 161 7.89 -3.02 14.04
CA GLU A 161 8.16 -3.71 15.30
C GLU A 161 8.88 -2.80 16.30
N VAL A 162 9.75 -1.92 15.80
CA VAL A 162 10.52 -0.96 16.61
C VAL A 162 9.71 0.29 16.97
N LEU A 163 8.47 0.43 16.49
CA LEU A 163 7.61 1.59 16.72
C LEU A 163 6.56 1.27 17.81
N PRO A 164 6.70 1.80 19.04
CA PRO A 164 5.76 1.50 20.12
C PRO A 164 4.33 1.96 19.83
N PHE A 165 4.18 3.03 19.03
CA PHE A 165 2.86 3.52 18.63
C PHE A 165 2.17 2.60 17.61
N TRP A 166 2.91 1.77 16.86
CA TRP A 166 2.29 0.81 15.95
C TRP A 166 1.57 -0.32 16.71
N GLN A 167 2.12 -0.71 17.86
CA GLN A 167 1.60 -1.76 18.73
C GLN A 167 0.41 -1.32 19.59
N ASN A 168 0.13 -0.01 19.66
CA ASN A 168 -0.86 0.52 20.58
C ASN A 168 -1.58 1.73 19.98
N ASP A 169 -2.87 1.53 19.69
CA ASP A 169 -3.74 2.55 19.11
C ASP A 169 -3.80 3.84 19.93
N MET A 170 -3.71 3.77 21.26
CA MET A 170 -3.71 4.96 22.12
C MET A 170 -2.43 5.78 21.93
N LEU A 171 -1.27 5.12 21.84
CA LEU A 171 -0.01 5.79 21.53
C LEU A 171 -0.04 6.37 20.11
N ALA A 172 -0.60 5.65 19.14
CA ALA A 172 -0.79 6.18 17.79
C ALA A 172 -1.71 7.42 17.76
N MET A 173 -2.76 7.48 18.57
CA MET A 173 -3.63 8.65 18.68
C MET A 173 -2.92 9.84 19.36
N ILE A 174 -1.99 9.60 20.28
CA ILE A 174 -1.18 10.66 20.87
C ILE A 174 -0.21 11.25 19.82
N VAL A 175 0.41 10.38 19.00
CA VAL A 175 1.32 10.79 17.92
C VAL A 175 0.57 11.44 16.74
N ASN A 176 -0.66 11.03 16.51
CA ASN A 176 -1.53 11.50 15.43
C ASN A 176 -2.86 12.03 16.02
N PRO A 177 -2.85 13.22 16.66
CA PRO A 177 -4.03 13.75 17.35
C PRO A 177 -5.21 14.02 16.41
N GLU A 178 -4.96 14.16 15.10
CA GLU A 178 -6.01 14.26 14.08
C GLU A 178 -6.92 13.03 14.04
N ALA A 179 -6.45 11.86 14.51
CA ALA A 179 -7.28 10.66 14.61
C ALA A 179 -8.53 10.89 15.48
N VAL A 180 -8.44 11.73 16.50
CA VAL A 180 -9.57 12.07 17.39
C VAL A 180 -10.65 12.83 16.63
N LEU A 181 -10.28 13.67 15.67
CA LEU A 181 -11.23 14.40 14.84
C LEU A 181 -12.08 13.44 13.99
N PHE A 182 -11.50 12.33 13.53
CA PHE A 182 -12.15 11.35 12.66
C PHE A 182 -12.79 10.17 13.40
N ALA A 183 -12.66 10.12 14.74
CA ALA A 183 -13.28 9.09 15.58
C ALA A 183 -14.82 9.26 15.72
N ASN A 184 -15.41 10.28 15.10
CA ASN A 184 -16.84 10.55 15.19
C ASN A 184 -17.66 9.76 14.13
N PRO A 185 -18.91 9.38 14.42
CA PRO A 185 -19.73 8.60 13.48
C PRO A 185 -19.96 9.26 12.12
N ALA A 186 -20.02 10.60 12.04
CA ALA A 186 -20.22 11.27 10.76
C ALA A 186 -18.99 11.12 9.83
N ALA A 187 -17.78 11.19 10.39
CA ALA A 187 -16.54 10.93 9.64
C ALA A 187 -16.44 9.47 9.17
N GLN A 188 -16.92 8.52 9.98
CA GLN A 188 -16.98 7.10 9.62
C GLN A 188 -17.99 6.84 8.50
N LEU A 189 -19.18 7.46 8.57
CA LEU A 189 -20.19 7.36 7.53
C LEU A 189 -19.74 7.98 6.20
N ALA A 190 -18.89 9.00 6.24
CA ALA A 190 -18.32 9.61 5.04
C ALA A 190 -17.48 8.59 4.22
N CYS A 191 -16.91 7.57 4.87
CA CYS A 191 -16.15 6.54 4.17
C CYS A 191 -17.01 5.64 3.28
N LEU A 192 -18.33 5.61 3.47
CA LEU A 192 -19.25 4.93 2.55
C LEU A 192 -19.25 5.57 1.16
N ALA A 193 -19.17 6.91 1.10
CA ALA A 193 -19.08 7.63 -0.18
C ALA A 193 -17.74 7.36 -0.87
N ASP A 194 -16.65 7.32 -0.10
CA ASP A 194 -15.33 6.96 -0.61
C ASP A 194 -15.29 5.50 -1.09
N ALA A 195 -15.97 4.57 -0.40
CA ALA A 195 -16.04 3.17 -0.81
C ALA A 195 -16.74 3.00 -2.16
N ALA A 196 -17.85 3.71 -2.38
CA ALA A 196 -18.56 3.72 -3.65
C ALA A 196 -17.68 4.31 -4.78
N ALA A 197 -17.02 5.45 -4.52
CA ALA A 197 -16.17 6.12 -5.48
C ALA A 197 -14.91 5.30 -5.84
N ALA A 198 -14.23 4.73 -4.84
CA ALA A 198 -13.05 3.88 -5.03
C ALA A 198 -13.42 2.60 -5.82
N THR A 199 -14.58 2.00 -5.51
CA THR A 199 -15.10 0.84 -6.26
C THR A 199 -15.48 1.20 -7.70
N ALA A 200 -16.03 2.40 -7.92
CA ALA A 200 -16.28 2.95 -9.26
C ALA A 200 -14.99 3.34 -10.01
N GLY A 201 -13.82 3.24 -9.36
CA GLY A 201 -12.53 3.45 -9.98
C GLY A 201 -11.89 4.80 -9.70
N ARG A 202 -12.37 5.61 -8.74
CA ARG A 202 -11.62 6.81 -8.29
C ARG A 202 -11.87 7.10 -6.81
N PRO A 203 -10.88 6.87 -5.92
CA PRO A 203 -11.03 7.23 -4.52
C PRO A 203 -11.14 8.75 -4.35
N LEU A 204 -11.83 9.19 -3.30
CA LEU A 204 -12.03 10.60 -2.97
C LEU A 204 -10.85 11.11 -2.15
N ASP A 205 -9.92 11.80 -2.81
CA ASP A 205 -8.73 12.38 -2.18
C ASP A 205 -9.03 13.36 -1.02
N PRO A 206 -10.11 14.19 -1.05
CA PRO A 206 -10.44 15.06 0.07
C PRO A 206 -10.78 14.29 1.36
N LEU A 207 -11.27 13.05 1.25
CA LEU A 207 -11.55 12.18 2.38
C LEU A 207 -10.32 11.34 2.73
N TYR A 208 -9.21 11.99 3.03
CA TYR A 208 -7.92 11.34 3.28
C TYR A 208 -7.91 10.43 4.53
N TRP A 209 -8.86 10.62 5.45
CA TRP A 209 -9.04 9.74 6.62
C TRP A 209 -9.78 8.43 6.28
N CYS A 210 -10.39 8.34 5.10
CA CYS A 210 -11.09 7.16 4.60
C CYS A 210 -10.25 6.38 3.60
N LEU A 211 -10.33 5.06 3.67
CA LEU A 211 -9.76 4.11 2.70
C LEU A 211 -10.86 3.22 2.13
N GLY A 212 -11.89 3.86 1.56
CA GLY A 212 -13.01 3.20 0.90
C GLY A 212 -13.64 2.07 1.71
N SER A 213 -13.78 0.89 1.09
CA SER A 213 -14.41 -0.27 1.74
C SER A 213 -13.58 -0.87 2.87
N TRP A 214 -12.30 -0.52 2.97
CA TRP A 214 -11.37 -1.09 3.96
C TRP A 214 -11.51 -0.43 5.34
N GLY A 215 -12.16 0.73 5.41
CA GLY A 215 -12.40 1.48 6.64
C GLY A 215 -11.58 2.77 6.72
N THR A 216 -11.01 3.05 7.90
CA THR A 216 -10.33 4.32 8.17
C THR A 216 -8.81 4.21 8.15
N MET A 217 -8.18 5.26 7.62
CA MET A 217 -6.73 5.45 7.63
C MET A 217 -6.19 5.63 9.06
N PHE A 218 -6.95 6.30 9.94
CA PHE A 218 -6.52 6.58 11.30
C PHE A 218 -7.18 5.63 12.32
N PRO A 219 -6.51 5.33 13.45
CA PRO A 219 -5.13 5.71 13.80
C PRO A 219 -4.08 5.00 12.94
N LEU A 220 -2.88 5.59 12.80
CA LEU A 220 -1.73 4.96 12.12
C LEU A 220 -1.07 3.89 13.01
N ALA A 221 -1.83 2.83 13.26
CA ALA A 221 -1.44 1.69 14.07
C ALA A 221 -1.65 0.37 13.32
N GLY A 222 -1.03 -0.68 13.86
CA GLY A 222 -1.04 -2.03 13.31
C GLY A 222 -2.35 -2.78 13.42
N ALA A 223 -3.39 -2.21 14.07
CA ALA A 223 -4.69 -2.83 14.25
C ALA A 223 -5.74 -2.28 13.27
N ALA A 224 -6.38 -3.15 12.51
CA ALA A 224 -7.46 -2.85 11.58
C ALA A 224 -8.74 -3.61 11.94
N SER A 225 -9.88 -2.91 11.90
CA SER A 225 -11.20 -3.52 11.96
C SER A 225 -11.79 -3.46 10.55
N SER A 226 -11.81 -4.60 9.86
CA SER A 226 -12.35 -4.68 8.49
C SER A 226 -13.10 -5.99 8.28
N GLY A 227 -13.90 -6.04 7.20
CA GLY A 227 -14.76 -7.18 6.91
C GLY A 227 -13.99 -8.45 6.52
N ASP A 228 -12.83 -8.30 5.88
CA ASP A 228 -11.99 -9.39 5.38
C ASP A 228 -10.54 -9.20 5.84
N MET A 229 -9.84 -10.30 6.13
CA MET A 229 -8.41 -10.28 6.46
C MET A 229 -7.61 -9.61 5.35
N ILE A 230 -7.88 -9.93 4.07
CA ILE A 230 -7.12 -9.37 2.95
C ILE A 230 -7.30 -7.84 2.87
N GLU A 231 -8.52 -7.34 3.08
CA GLU A 231 -8.80 -5.90 3.15
C GLU A 231 -8.09 -5.26 4.36
N ALA A 232 -8.02 -5.96 5.50
CA ALA A 232 -7.30 -5.50 6.68
C ALA A 232 -5.80 -5.32 6.39
N HIS A 233 -5.18 -6.30 5.73
CA HIS A 233 -3.76 -6.23 5.36
C HIS A 233 -3.52 -5.10 4.33
N ALA A 234 -4.38 -4.94 3.33
CA ALA A 234 -4.28 -3.84 2.36
C ALA A 234 -4.45 -2.46 3.04
N LEU A 235 -5.38 -2.34 4.00
CA LEU A 235 -5.55 -1.14 4.83
C LEU A 235 -4.26 -0.80 5.58
N LEU A 236 -3.68 -1.79 6.26
CA LEU A 236 -2.47 -1.61 7.06
C LEU A 236 -1.28 -1.23 6.19
N ALA A 237 -1.13 -1.81 5.00
CA ALA A 237 -0.13 -1.38 4.02
C ALA A 237 -0.29 0.11 3.62
N MET A 238 -1.53 0.57 3.41
CA MET A 238 -1.78 1.99 3.12
C MET A 238 -1.54 2.91 4.32
N ARG A 239 -1.77 2.45 5.56
CA ARG A 239 -1.38 3.20 6.76
C ARG A 239 0.12 3.35 6.88
N THR A 240 0.88 2.30 6.56
CA THR A 240 2.34 2.34 6.49
C THR A 240 2.80 3.35 5.43
N LEU A 241 2.16 3.37 4.26
CA LEU A 241 2.43 4.38 3.24
C LEU A 241 2.15 5.80 3.74
N GLN A 242 1.02 6.03 4.41
CA GLN A 242 0.66 7.33 5.00
C GLN A 242 1.62 7.73 6.13
N LEU A 243 2.13 6.77 6.92
CA LEU A 243 3.15 7.01 7.94
C LEU A 243 4.46 7.49 7.30
N MET A 244 4.91 6.84 6.22
CA MET A 244 6.09 7.27 5.45
C MET A 244 5.87 8.63 4.78
N ALA A 245 4.65 8.93 4.36
CA ALA A 245 4.25 10.24 3.84
C ALA A 245 4.47 11.34 4.88
N ARG A 246 3.93 11.15 6.09
CA ARG A 246 4.09 12.08 7.22
C ARG A 246 5.54 12.22 7.66
N GLY A 247 6.32 11.14 7.56
CA GLY A 247 7.77 11.15 7.81
C GLY A 247 8.59 11.89 6.75
N GLY A 248 7.97 12.40 5.68
CA GLY A 248 8.65 13.14 4.61
C GLY A 248 9.40 12.25 3.61
N ALA A 249 9.14 10.94 3.59
CA ALA A 249 9.81 10.01 2.69
C ALA A 249 9.12 9.89 1.31
N LEU A 250 7.90 10.41 1.17
CA LEU A 250 7.13 10.38 -0.07
C LEU A 250 7.09 11.75 -0.74
N LYS A 251 7.45 11.75 -2.03
CA LYS A 251 7.29 12.89 -2.93
C LYS A 251 6.26 12.55 -4.00
N GLU A 252 5.35 13.48 -4.26
CA GLU A 252 4.37 13.38 -5.34
C GLU A 252 4.69 14.40 -6.44
N TYR A 253 4.44 14.02 -7.69
CA TYR A 253 4.50 14.96 -8.81
C TYR A 253 3.41 16.02 -8.71
N SER A 254 3.76 17.25 -9.09
CA SER A 254 2.81 18.34 -9.32
C SER A 254 1.94 18.05 -10.55
N ASP A 255 0.78 18.71 -10.64
CA ASP A 255 -0.09 18.58 -11.82
C ASP A 255 0.55 19.16 -13.09
N SER A 256 1.52 20.07 -12.94
CA SER A 256 2.35 20.57 -14.04
C SER A 256 3.40 19.57 -14.50
N GLY A 257 3.78 18.59 -13.66
CA GLY A 257 4.83 17.60 -13.92
C GLY A 257 6.25 18.15 -13.87
N CYS A 258 6.43 19.41 -13.48
CA CYS A 258 7.72 20.08 -13.45
C CYS A 258 8.51 19.83 -12.15
N SER A 259 7.81 19.53 -11.06
CA SER A 259 8.43 19.36 -9.75
C SER A 259 7.76 18.25 -8.97
N GLN A 260 8.51 17.72 -8.02
CA GLN A 260 7.99 16.84 -6.99
C GLN A 260 7.90 17.60 -5.68
N ARG A 261 6.83 17.39 -4.92
CA ARG A 261 6.62 17.98 -3.59
C ARG A 261 6.44 16.89 -2.55
N PHE A 262 6.93 17.13 -1.33
CA PHE A 262 6.62 16.26 -0.21
C PHE A 262 5.12 16.28 0.06
N ALA A 263 4.52 15.10 0.21
CA ALA A 263 3.09 14.94 0.45
C ALA A 263 2.90 14.32 1.84
N PRO A 264 2.71 15.13 2.91
CA PRO A 264 2.49 14.59 4.26
C PRO A 264 1.15 13.84 4.38
N ILE A 265 0.20 14.13 3.50
CA ILE A 265 -1.05 13.41 3.33
C ILE A 265 -1.05 12.85 1.92
N ILE A 266 -1.18 11.53 1.79
CA ILE A 266 -1.16 10.87 0.48
C ILE A 266 -2.41 11.24 -0.33
N THR A 267 -2.21 11.46 -1.62
CA THR A 267 -3.32 11.54 -2.59
C THR A 267 -3.65 10.12 -3.04
N LYS A 268 -4.71 9.51 -2.50
CA LYS A 268 -5.09 8.11 -2.77
C LYS A 268 -5.17 7.79 -4.26
N SER A 269 -5.68 8.72 -5.07
CA SER A 269 -5.81 8.57 -6.52
C SER A 269 -4.47 8.52 -7.27
N LYS A 270 -3.34 8.89 -6.63
CA LYS A 270 -1.99 8.77 -7.19
C LYS A 270 -1.30 7.45 -6.83
N TYR A 271 -2.00 6.53 -6.19
CA TYR A 271 -1.48 5.21 -5.85
C TYR A 271 -2.36 4.10 -6.42
N ARG A 272 -1.71 3.02 -6.82
CA ARG A 272 -2.34 1.73 -7.16
C ARG A 272 -1.56 0.65 -6.44
N MET A 273 -2.21 -0.49 -6.23
CA MET A 273 -1.54 -1.62 -5.62
C MET A 273 -2.00 -2.94 -6.23
N HIS A 274 -1.15 -3.95 -6.10
CA HIS A 274 -1.52 -5.35 -6.30
C HIS A 274 -0.83 -6.21 -5.25
N MET A 275 -1.42 -7.37 -4.97
CA MET A 275 -0.85 -8.37 -4.09
C MET A 275 0.19 -9.20 -4.84
N LEU A 276 1.39 -9.32 -4.29
CA LEU A 276 2.50 -10.13 -4.81
C LEU A 276 2.51 -11.55 -4.23
N SER A 277 2.08 -11.71 -2.97
CA SER A 277 2.07 -12.97 -2.22
C SER A 277 0.85 -12.99 -1.29
N PRO A 278 0.15 -14.13 -1.11
CA PRO A 278 0.48 -15.50 -1.57
C PRO A 278 0.20 -15.79 -3.04
N SER A 279 -0.63 -14.97 -3.69
CA SER A 279 -1.00 -15.09 -5.10
C SER A 279 -1.06 -13.71 -5.75
N ARG A 280 -0.70 -13.61 -7.04
CA ARG A 280 -0.72 -12.34 -7.76
C ARG A 280 -2.16 -11.87 -8.03
N SER A 281 -2.52 -10.68 -7.54
CA SER A 281 -3.84 -10.09 -7.80
C SER A 281 -3.89 -9.24 -9.09
N ALA A 282 -5.11 -8.87 -9.49
CA ALA A 282 -5.32 -7.76 -10.41
C ALA A 282 -4.85 -6.44 -9.78
N CYS A 283 -4.64 -5.41 -10.61
CA CYS A 283 -4.32 -4.06 -10.17
C CYS A 283 -5.59 -3.39 -9.64
N PHE A 284 -5.50 -2.73 -8.50
CA PHE A 284 -6.63 -2.01 -7.93
C PHE A 284 -6.21 -0.68 -7.31
N LYS A 285 -7.20 0.19 -7.11
CA LYS A 285 -7.01 1.47 -6.43
C LYS A 285 -7.25 1.29 -4.93
N PRO A 286 -6.53 2.03 -4.08
CA PRO A 286 -6.76 2.02 -2.64
C PRO A 286 -8.23 2.27 -2.28
N GLY A 287 -8.79 1.42 -1.42
CA GLY A 287 -10.18 1.49 -0.96
C GLY A 287 -11.23 0.81 -1.85
N ALA A 288 -10.84 0.19 -2.96
CA ALA A 288 -11.75 -0.63 -3.77
C ALA A 288 -12.07 -1.96 -3.06
N THR A 289 -13.33 -2.40 -3.12
CA THR A 289 -13.76 -3.66 -2.51
C THR A 289 -13.02 -4.87 -3.07
N VAL A 290 -12.68 -5.83 -2.19
CA VAL A 290 -12.08 -7.12 -2.59
C VAL A 290 -12.89 -7.82 -3.70
N MET A 291 -14.20 -7.57 -3.82
CA MET A 291 -15.01 -8.17 -4.89
C MET A 291 -14.55 -7.80 -6.31
N THR A 292 -13.87 -6.67 -6.50
CA THR A 292 -13.44 -6.23 -7.85
C THR A 292 -12.07 -6.75 -8.26
N TRP A 293 -11.22 -7.13 -7.31
CA TRP A 293 -9.81 -7.48 -7.57
C TRP A 293 -9.33 -8.76 -6.89
N GLY A 294 -10.12 -9.29 -5.95
CA GLY A 294 -9.80 -10.43 -5.11
C GLY A 294 -10.22 -11.80 -5.67
N ASN A 295 -10.53 -11.89 -6.96
CA ASN A 295 -10.90 -13.16 -7.57
C ASN A 295 -9.75 -14.17 -7.52
N ALA A 296 -10.04 -15.37 -6.99
CA ALA A 296 -9.11 -16.50 -6.89
C ALA A 296 -7.81 -16.22 -6.11
N LEU A 297 -7.87 -15.30 -5.14
CA LEU A 297 -6.73 -15.09 -4.24
C LEU A 297 -6.60 -16.25 -3.24
N SER A 298 -5.35 -16.66 -3.01
CA SER A 298 -5.02 -17.59 -1.94
C SER A 298 -5.06 -16.87 -0.59
N PHE A 299 -5.50 -17.59 0.45
CA PHE A 299 -5.47 -17.09 1.81
C PHE A 299 -4.12 -17.43 2.46
N SER A 300 -3.54 -16.45 3.15
CA SER A 300 -2.30 -16.57 3.93
C SER A 300 -2.40 -15.64 5.12
N ASP A 301 -1.71 -15.95 6.22
CA ASP A 301 -1.61 -15.04 7.38
C ASP A 301 -0.68 -13.85 7.07
N ASN A 302 0.19 -13.99 6.06
CA ASN A 302 1.17 -12.98 5.66
C ASN A 302 0.94 -12.58 4.18
N HIS A 303 0.98 -11.28 3.89
CA HIS A 303 0.72 -10.72 2.55
C HIS A 303 1.79 -9.71 2.14
N MET A 304 2.09 -9.64 0.84
CA MET A 304 3.01 -8.67 0.25
C MET A 304 2.31 -7.88 -0.85
N TRP A 305 2.57 -6.59 -0.88
CA TRP A 305 1.90 -5.63 -1.74
C TRP A 305 2.95 -4.86 -2.54
N MET A 306 2.76 -4.76 -3.85
CA MET A 306 3.49 -3.80 -4.67
C MET A 306 2.66 -2.53 -4.77
N VAL A 307 3.26 -1.40 -4.42
CA VAL A 307 2.66 -0.07 -4.53
C VAL A 307 3.22 0.65 -5.74
N PHE A 308 2.30 1.03 -6.62
CA PHE A 308 2.58 1.84 -7.79
C PHE A 308 2.27 3.29 -7.46
N ARG A 309 3.20 4.18 -7.79
CA ARG A 309 2.96 5.62 -7.72
C ARG A 309 2.70 6.15 -9.11
N LYS A 310 1.83 7.15 -9.20
CA LYS A 310 1.57 7.87 -10.45
C LYS A 310 2.73 8.81 -10.76
N VAL A 311 3.37 8.59 -11.90
CA VAL A 311 4.37 9.49 -12.46
C VAL A 311 3.67 10.37 -13.47
N ASN A 312 3.70 11.68 -13.22
CA ASN A 312 3.24 12.70 -14.15
C ASN A 312 4.36 13.72 -14.27
N CYS A 313 5.08 13.70 -15.37
CA CYS A 313 6.31 14.46 -15.49
C CYS A 313 6.36 15.20 -16.84
N CYS A 314 7.14 16.27 -16.90
CA CYS A 314 7.40 16.97 -18.15
C CYS A 314 8.69 16.46 -18.80
N GLY A 315 8.60 15.92 -20.01
CA GLY A 315 9.76 15.56 -20.83
C GLY A 315 10.10 16.69 -21.80
N PHE A 316 11.31 17.24 -21.68
CA PHE A 316 11.86 18.28 -22.55
C PHE A 316 12.88 17.70 -23.52
#